data_AF-A0AAW1JIB7-F1
#
_entry.id   AF-A0AAW1JIB7-F1
#
_cell.length_a   1.000
_cell.length_b   1.000
_cell.length_c   1.000
_cell.angle_alpha   90.00
_cell.angle_beta   90.00
_cell.angle_gamma   90.00
#
_symmetry.space_group_name_H-M   'P 1'
#
loop_
_entity.id
_entity.type
_entity.pdbx_description
1 polymer ?
#
loop_
_entity_poly.entity_id
_entity_poly.type
_entity_poly.pdbx_seq_one_letter_code
_entity_poly.pdbx_strand_id
1 'polypeptide(L)'
;MEGKLEVNKKNGELEYELTVRGVTDQKTVREMRMSLRACLKLEASGERITYPTYPYSFAEDVEYVKGKISVLKSSIEEFCGSDTSPDYAKINTKLLHAYFRMKRALPTGNEDSGQVSQLFRELVTLQSSLKSRARKFAKAAVAELAPIDFTSLIFSSSNVLSSGDEISDSDE
;
A
#
# COMPACT_ATOMS: atom_id res chain seq x y z
N MET A 1 1.55 -5.00 40.21
CA MET A 1 2.41 -4.21 39.30
C MET A 1 1.81 -4.28 37.92
N GLU A 2 1.17 -3.19 37.50
CA GLU A 2 0.55 -3.02 36.18
C GLU A 2 1.61 -3.04 35.08
N GLY A 3 1.68 -4.16 34.37
CA GLY A 3 2.48 -4.29 33.16
C GLY A 3 1.73 -3.67 31.98
N LYS A 4 2.18 -2.48 31.60
CA LYS A 4 1.83 -1.74 30.38
C LYS A 4 1.55 -2.67 29.18
N LEU A 5 0.27 -2.84 28.86
CA LEU A 5 -0.15 -3.22 27.52
C LEU A 5 -0.10 -1.96 26.65
N GLU A 6 1.10 -1.63 26.16
CA GLU A 6 1.21 -0.82 24.94
C GLU A 6 0.67 -1.67 23.78
N VAL A 7 -0.66 -1.73 23.69
CA VAL A 7 -1.38 -2.27 22.53
C VAL A 7 -1.07 -1.32 21.39
N ASN A 8 -0.05 -1.71 20.62
CA ASN A 8 0.27 -1.11 19.34
C ASN A 8 -1.02 -0.75 18.59
N LYS A 9 -1.24 0.56 18.33
CA LYS A 9 -2.32 1.16 17.50
C LYS A 9 -2.43 0.58 16.06
N LYS A 10 -1.68 -0.49 15.73
CA LYS A 10 -1.75 -1.29 14.50
C LYS A 10 -2.88 -2.35 14.52
N ASN A 11 -3.54 -2.58 15.66
CA ASN A 11 -4.58 -3.63 15.78
C ASN A 11 -6.02 -3.16 15.51
N GLY A 12 -6.29 -1.85 15.60
CA GLY A 12 -7.67 -1.35 15.55
C GLY A 12 -8.44 -1.69 14.26
N GLU A 13 -7.75 -1.82 13.12
CA GLU A 13 -8.41 -2.22 11.86
C GLU A 13 -8.76 -3.71 11.83
N LEU A 14 -7.90 -4.54 12.41
CA LEU A 14 -8.08 -5.98 12.47
C LEU A 14 -9.20 -6.32 13.46
N GLU A 15 -9.21 -5.63 14.61
CA GLU A 15 -10.29 -5.68 15.59
C GLU A 15 -11.61 -5.20 14.98
N TYR A 16 -11.59 -4.08 14.24
CA TYR A 16 -12.77 -3.59 13.51
C TYR A 16 -13.33 -4.65 12.55
N GLU A 17 -12.50 -5.20 11.67
CA GLU A 17 -12.97 -6.18 10.67
C GLU A 17 -13.53 -7.47 11.30
N LEU A 18 -12.98 -7.91 12.44
CA LEU A 18 -13.49 -9.07 13.17
C LEU A 18 -14.79 -8.74 13.93
N THR A 19 -14.87 -7.56 14.55
CA THR A 19 -16.04 -7.12 15.31
C THR A 19 -17.27 -6.98 14.41
N VAL A 20 -17.11 -6.41 13.20
CA VAL A 20 -18.18 -6.35 12.18
C VAL A 20 -18.66 -7.75 11.77
N ARG A 21 -17.83 -8.78 11.94
CA ARG A 21 -18.15 -10.18 11.64
C ARG A 21 -18.64 -10.98 12.84
N GLY A 22 -18.74 -10.36 14.02
CA GLY A 22 -19.15 -11.02 15.25
C GLY A 22 -18.07 -11.91 15.88
N VAL A 23 -16.80 -11.64 15.56
CA VAL A 23 -15.66 -12.41 16.02
C VAL A 23 -14.89 -11.57 17.05
N THR A 24 -14.98 -11.91 18.34
CA THR A 24 -14.46 -11.06 19.44
C THR A 24 -13.52 -11.76 20.42
N ASP A 25 -13.39 -13.08 20.37
CA ASP A 25 -12.72 -13.88 21.41
C ASP A 25 -11.19 -14.04 21.23
N GLN A 26 -10.58 -13.31 20.29
CA GLN A 26 -9.19 -13.48 19.89
C GLN A 26 -8.28 -12.64 20.78
N LYS A 27 -7.27 -13.28 21.37
CA LYS A 27 -6.36 -12.63 22.33
C LYS A 27 -5.06 -12.16 21.68
N THR A 28 -4.67 -12.76 20.56
CA THR A 28 -3.42 -12.42 19.87
C THR A 28 -3.65 -11.92 18.44
N VAL A 29 -2.76 -11.05 17.94
CA VAL A 29 -2.79 -10.56 16.55
C VAL A 29 -2.71 -11.71 15.54
N ARG A 30 -2.00 -12.79 15.90
CA ARG A 30 -1.90 -14.00 15.09
C ARG A 30 -3.26 -14.68 14.96
N GLU A 31 -3.96 -14.90 16.08
CA GLU A 31 -5.32 -15.48 16.09
C GLU A 31 -6.30 -14.61 15.32
N MET A 32 -6.24 -13.30 15.52
CA MET A 32 -7.08 -12.35 14.79
C MET A 32 -6.87 -12.47 13.27
N ARG A 33 -5.62 -12.50 12.80
CA ARG A 33 -5.30 -12.67 11.37
C ARG A 33 -5.77 -14.02 10.82
N MET A 34 -5.61 -15.09 11.59
CA MET A 34 -6.07 -16.42 11.19
C MET A 34 -7.59 -16.45 11.06
N SER A 35 -8.30 -15.87 12.03
CA SER A 35 -9.76 -15.78 12.05
C SER A 35 -10.27 -14.95 10.86
N LEU A 36 -9.66 -13.78 10.61
CA LEU A 36 -10.04 -12.95 9.47
C LEU A 36 -9.84 -13.68 8.14
N ARG A 37 -8.72 -14.40 7.97
CA ARG A 37 -8.48 -15.20 6.75
C ARG A 37 -9.53 -16.29 6.57
N ALA A 38 -9.94 -16.94 7.65
CA ALA A 38 -10.99 -17.95 7.60
C ALA A 38 -12.33 -17.31 7.16
N CYS A 39 -12.72 -16.18 7.74
CA CYS A 39 -13.91 -15.44 7.34
C CYS A 39 -13.88 -15.05 5.86
N LEU A 40 -12.78 -14.46 5.39
CA LEU A 40 -12.62 -14.05 3.98
C LEU A 40 -12.70 -15.24 3.01
N LYS A 41 -12.21 -16.42 3.42
CA LYS A 41 -12.31 -17.64 2.61
C LYS A 41 -13.76 -18.11 2.49
N LEU A 42 -14.53 -18.06 3.58
CA LEU A 42 -15.95 -18.39 3.59
C LEU A 42 -16.74 -17.39 2.72
N GLU A 43 -16.45 -16.10 2.84
CA GLU A 43 -17.04 -15.05 1.99
C GLU A 43 -16.79 -15.29 0.50
N ALA A 44 -15.55 -15.65 0.14
CA ALA A 44 -15.16 -15.94 -1.23
C ALA A 44 -15.83 -17.20 -1.79
N SER A 45 -16.20 -18.16 -0.93
CA SER A 45 -16.90 -19.38 -1.32
C SER A 45 -18.40 -19.19 -1.56
N GLY A 46 -18.94 -18.00 -1.25
CA GLY A 46 -20.36 -17.69 -1.43
C GLY A 46 -21.27 -18.32 -0.37
N GLU A 47 -20.70 -18.94 0.67
CA GLU A 47 -21.47 -19.36 1.83
C GLU A 47 -22.16 -18.15 2.47
N ARG A 48 -23.45 -18.30 2.80
CA ARG A 48 -24.21 -17.23 3.44
C ARG A 48 -23.73 -17.07 4.88
N ILE A 49 -22.90 -16.07 5.11
CA ILE A 49 -22.49 -15.66 6.45
C ILE A 49 -23.54 -14.67 6.97
N THR A 50 -24.20 -15.03 8.07
CA THR A 50 -25.03 -14.10 8.82
C THR A 50 -24.13 -13.21 9.66
N TYR A 51 -24.04 -11.94 9.30
CA TYR A 51 -23.33 -10.95 10.10
C TYR A 51 -24.21 -10.46 11.25
N PRO A 52 -23.62 -10.11 12.41
CA PRO A 52 -24.35 -9.43 13.47
C PRO A 52 -24.84 -8.05 13.00
N THR A 53 -25.72 -7.43 13.78
CA THR A 53 -26.03 -6.01 13.64
C THR A 53 -24.73 -5.20 13.64
N TYR A 54 -24.61 -4.27 12.69
CA TYR A 54 -23.42 -3.45 12.57
C TYR A 54 -23.13 -2.73 13.90
N PRO A 55 -21.95 -2.94 14.51
CA PRO A 55 -21.72 -2.59 15.91
C PRO A 55 -21.31 -1.13 16.14
N TYR A 56 -21.12 -0.34 15.07
CA TYR A 56 -20.69 1.04 15.15
C TYR A 56 -21.81 2.00 14.71
N SER A 57 -21.87 3.14 15.37
CA SER A 57 -22.71 4.26 14.95
C SER A 57 -22.10 5.00 13.76
N PHE A 58 -22.94 5.74 13.04
CA PHE A 58 -22.50 6.61 11.94
C PHE A 58 -21.45 7.63 12.40
N ALA A 59 -21.64 8.24 13.58
CA ALA A 59 -20.74 9.22 14.14
C ALA A 59 -19.33 8.65 14.41
N GLU A 60 -19.24 7.43 14.94
CA GLU A 60 -17.95 6.74 15.19
C GLU A 60 -17.20 6.44 13.90
N ASP A 61 -17.90 6.01 12.85
CA ASP A 61 -17.28 5.78 11.54
C ASP A 61 -16.76 7.07 10.90
N VAL A 62 -17.55 8.15 11.00
CA VAL A 62 -17.15 9.48 10.52
C VAL A 62 -15.92 10.00 11.26
N GLU A 63 -15.92 9.93 12.59
CA GLU A 63 -14.80 10.37 13.41
C GLU A 63 -13.53 9.58 13.06
N TYR A 64 -13.66 8.26 12.96
CA TYR A 64 -12.56 7.39 12.57
C TYR A 64 -11.98 7.78 11.20
N VAL A 65 -12.84 7.94 10.20
CA VAL A 65 -12.42 8.22 8.84
C VAL A 65 -11.81 9.61 8.71
N LYS A 66 -12.34 10.62 9.41
CA LYS A 66 -11.71 11.95 9.51
C LYS A 66 -10.31 11.86 10.12
N GLY A 67 -10.16 11.11 11.21
CA GLY A 67 -8.86 10.83 11.83
C GLY A 67 -7.88 10.17 10.85
N LYS A 68 -8.33 9.17 10.09
CA LYS A 68 -7.50 8.52 9.06
C LYS A 68 -7.15 9.45 7.91
N ILE A 69 -8.07 10.27 7.44
CA ILE A 69 -7.81 11.26 6.38
C ILE A 69 -6.67 12.20 6.80
N SER A 70 -6.68 12.68 8.05
CA SER A 70 -5.60 13.53 8.57
C SER A 70 -4.24 12.83 8.52
N VAL A 71 -4.15 11.60 9.05
CA VAL A 71 -2.91 10.81 9.02
C VAL A 71 -2.45 10.49 7.59
N LEU A 72 -3.40 10.20 6.70
CA LEU A 72 -3.13 9.90 5.29
C LEU A 72 -2.60 11.11 4.53
N LYS A 73 -3.12 12.31 4.80
CA LYS A 73 -2.61 13.57 4.22
C LYS A 73 -1.10 13.71 4.50
N SER A 74 -0.70 13.63 5.78
CA SER A 74 0.73 13.70 6.15
C SER A 74 1.55 12.55 5.54
N SER A 75 1.03 11.32 5.57
CA SER A 75 1.74 10.16 5.00
C SER A 75 1.97 10.29 3.49
N ILE A 76 1.01 10.87 2.76
CA ILE A 76 1.12 11.11 1.31
C ILE A 76 2.05 12.31 1.06
N GLU A 77 2.03 13.31 1.92
CA GLU A 77 2.93 14.48 1.85
C GLU A 77 4.41 14.11 2.02
N GLU A 78 4.70 13.13 2.86
CA GLU A 78 6.04 12.61 3.11
C GLU A 78 6.44 11.47 2.16
N PHE A 79 5.51 10.97 1.35
CA PHE A 79 5.76 9.82 0.49
C PHE A 79 6.78 10.12 -0.61
N CYS A 80 7.85 9.32 -0.60
CA CYS A 80 8.97 9.33 -1.56
C CYS A 80 9.23 7.90 -2.05
N GLY A 81 8.50 7.45 -3.08
CA GLY A 81 8.67 6.11 -3.64
C GLY A 81 7.84 5.86 -4.89
N SER A 82 8.03 4.70 -5.52
CA SER A 82 7.21 4.22 -6.64
C SER A 82 5.91 3.56 -6.16
N ASP A 83 5.03 3.22 -7.09
CA ASP A 83 3.80 2.46 -6.84
C ASP A 83 4.05 0.99 -6.45
N THR A 84 5.26 0.48 -6.70
CA THR A 84 5.73 -0.83 -6.23
C THR A 84 6.37 -0.79 -4.84
N SER A 85 6.57 0.40 -4.27
CA SER A 85 7.24 0.53 -2.97
C SER A 85 6.38 -0.03 -1.83
N PRO A 86 7.01 -0.61 -0.79
CA PRO A 86 6.28 -1.06 0.40
C PRO A 86 5.46 0.04 1.07
N ASP A 87 5.93 1.30 1.01
CA ASP A 87 5.23 2.42 1.61
C ASP A 87 4.00 2.83 0.82
N TYR A 88 4.04 2.75 -0.52
CA TYR A 88 2.83 2.90 -1.34
C TYR A 88 1.78 1.86 -0.96
N ALA A 89 2.18 0.59 -0.85
CA ALA A 89 1.28 -0.49 -0.47
C ALA A 89 0.64 -0.25 0.92
N LYS A 90 1.42 0.23 1.90
CA LYS A 90 0.93 0.57 3.24
C LYS A 90 -0.08 1.72 3.21
N ILE A 91 0.22 2.82 2.52
CA ILE A 91 -0.68 3.98 2.44
C ILE A 91 -1.96 3.60 1.68
N ASN A 92 -1.84 2.89 0.56
CA ASN A 92 -2.99 2.42 -0.22
C ASN A 92 -3.88 1.47 0.59
N THR A 93 -3.30 0.58 1.39
CA THR A 93 -4.07 -0.29 2.30
C THR A 93 -4.88 0.52 3.32
N LYS A 94 -4.26 1.54 3.94
CA LYS A 94 -4.97 2.45 4.87
C LYS A 94 -6.11 3.23 4.19
N LEU A 95 -5.92 3.68 2.94
CA LEU A 95 -6.96 4.32 2.13
C LEU A 95 -8.14 3.39 1.88
N LEU A 96 -7.86 2.14 1.50
CA LEU A 96 -8.88 1.13 1.25
C LEU A 96 -9.69 0.82 2.51
N HIS A 97 -9.05 0.71 3.67
CA HIS A 97 -9.76 0.51 4.93
C HIS A 97 -10.72 1.65 5.25
N ALA A 98 -10.26 2.91 5.16
CA ALA A 98 -11.13 4.06 5.36
C ALA A 98 -12.29 4.10 4.36
N TYR A 99 -12.04 3.74 3.10
CA TYR A 99 -13.06 3.64 2.06
C TYR A 99 -14.12 2.57 2.38
N PHE A 100 -13.70 1.35 2.73
CA PHE A 100 -14.62 0.26 3.04
C PHE A 100 -15.43 0.53 4.31
N ARG A 101 -14.83 1.20 5.29
CA ARG A 101 -15.53 1.63 6.49
C ARG A 101 -16.63 2.64 6.16
N MET A 102 -16.34 3.66 5.36
CA MET A 102 -17.39 4.58 4.89
C MET A 102 -18.47 3.91 4.05
N LYS A 103 -18.13 2.87 3.29
CA LYS A 103 -19.11 2.10 2.51
C LYS A 103 -20.09 1.31 3.39
N ARG A 104 -19.67 0.93 4.60
CA ARG A 104 -20.48 0.21 5.59
C ARG A 104 -21.24 1.13 6.54
N ALA A 105 -20.86 2.40 6.63
CA ALA A 105 -21.52 3.38 7.48
C ALA A 105 -23.02 3.47 7.14
N LEU A 106 -23.85 3.60 8.18
CA LEU A 106 -25.32 3.62 8.08
C LEU A 106 -25.84 5.05 8.28
N PRO A 107 -25.94 5.89 7.23
CA PRO A 107 -26.47 7.24 7.35
C PRO A 107 -27.96 7.20 7.75
N THR A 108 -28.34 8.06 8.68
CA THR A 108 -29.72 8.13 9.21
C THR A 108 -30.56 9.24 8.57
N GLY A 109 -29.92 10.13 7.79
CA GLY A 109 -30.59 11.23 7.11
C GLY A 109 -29.82 11.79 5.91
N ASN A 110 -30.39 12.85 5.32
CA ASN A 110 -29.80 13.54 4.15
C ASN A 110 -28.47 14.24 4.50
N GLU A 111 -28.35 14.78 5.70
CA GLU A 111 -27.11 15.42 6.18
C GLU A 111 -25.97 14.41 6.27
N ASP A 112 -26.22 13.25 6.90
CA ASP A 112 -25.28 12.12 6.98
C ASP A 112 -24.84 11.66 5.58
N SER A 113 -25.79 11.55 4.65
CA SER A 113 -25.51 11.16 3.26
C SER A 113 -24.62 12.18 2.53
N GLY A 114 -24.82 13.48 2.80
CA GLY A 114 -23.96 14.56 2.33
C GLY A 114 -22.53 14.43 2.88
N GLN A 115 -22.41 14.11 4.18
CA GLN A 115 -21.12 13.90 4.84
C GLN A 115 -20.37 12.67 4.29
N VAL A 116 -21.07 11.55 4.05
CA VAL A 116 -20.51 10.37 3.38
C VAL A 116 -19.94 10.74 2.01
N SER A 117 -20.71 11.49 1.22
CA SER A 117 -20.30 11.92 -0.12
C SER A 117 -19.09 12.86 -0.09
N GLN A 118 -18.98 13.71 0.93
CA GLN A 118 -17.80 14.55 1.14
C GLN A 118 -16.56 13.70 1.48
N LEU A 119 -16.68 12.80 2.46
CA LEU A 119 -15.56 11.94 2.89
C LEU A 119 -15.07 11.02 1.77
N PHE A 120 -15.98 10.46 0.96
CA PHE A 120 -15.58 9.68 -0.22
C PHE A 120 -14.80 10.51 -1.23
N ARG A 121 -15.25 11.74 -1.52
CA ARG A 121 -14.50 12.64 -2.42
C ARG A 121 -13.10 12.94 -1.90
N GLU A 122 -12.95 13.16 -0.60
CA GLU A 122 -11.63 13.35 0.01
C GLU A 122 -10.74 12.10 -0.14
N LEU A 123 -11.26 10.91 0.16
CA LEU A 123 -10.51 9.66 0.02
C LEU A 123 -10.06 9.39 -1.43
N VAL A 124 -10.93 9.63 -2.42
CA VAL A 124 -10.60 9.49 -3.84
C VAL A 124 -9.55 10.52 -4.27
N THR A 125 -9.63 11.74 -3.74
CA THR A 125 -8.64 12.81 -3.99
C THR A 125 -7.27 12.41 -3.44
N LEU A 126 -7.22 11.86 -2.21
CA LEU A 126 -5.98 11.36 -1.61
C LEU A 126 -5.40 10.19 -2.41
N GLN A 127 -6.22 9.26 -2.87
CA GLN A 127 -5.77 8.15 -3.71
C GLN A 127 -5.16 8.65 -5.02
N SER A 128 -5.77 9.66 -5.63
CA SER A 128 -5.26 10.29 -6.86
C SER A 128 -3.94 11.01 -6.62
N SER A 129 -3.81 11.69 -5.47
CA SER A 129 -2.56 12.35 -5.04
C SER A 129 -1.43 11.34 -4.85
N LEU A 130 -1.68 10.24 -4.12
CA LEU A 130 -0.69 9.17 -3.92
C LEU A 130 -0.21 8.59 -5.27
N LYS A 131 -1.14 8.26 -6.18
CA LYS A 131 -0.82 7.76 -7.53
C LYS A 131 -0.03 8.78 -8.35
N SER A 132 -0.33 10.08 -8.20
CA SER A 132 0.39 11.14 -8.90
C SER A 132 1.85 11.24 -8.40
N ARG A 133 2.05 11.22 -7.08
CA ARG A 133 3.38 11.25 -6.47
C ARG A 133 4.21 10.03 -6.85
N ALA A 134 3.63 8.83 -6.75
CA ALA A 134 4.29 7.59 -7.12
C ALA A 134 4.83 7.61 -8.56
N ARG A 135 4.02 8.13 -9.50
CA ARG A 135 4.43 8.30 -10.90
C ARG A 135 5.55 9.32 -11.08
N LYS A 136 5.56 10.42 -10.32
CA LYS A 136 6.64 11.42 -10.37
C LYS A 136 7.97 10.82 -9.92
N PHE A 137 7.98 10.07 -8.82
CA PHE A 137 9.19 9.41 -8.31
C PHE A 137 9.68 8.29 -9.23
N ALA A 138 8.78 7.48 -9.77
CA ALA A 138 9.16 6.46 -10.75
C ALA A 138 9.84 7.07 -11.99
N LYS A 139 9.32 8.19 -12.49
CA LYS A 139 9.93 8.93 -13.61
C LYS A 139 11.30 9.52 -13.25
N ALA A 140 11.44 10.10 -12.06
CA ALA A 140 12.71 10.65 -11.59
C ALA A 140 13.79 9.57 -11.49
N ALA A 141 13.46 8.40 -10.93
CA ALA A 141 14.39 7.28 -10.81
C ALA A 141 14.85 6.73 -12.17
N VAL A 142 13.96 6.68 -13.17
CA VAL A 142 14.32 6.28 -14.53
C VAL A 142 15.21 7.32 -15.22
N ALA A 143 14.96 8.62 -14.98
CA ALA A 143 15.79 9.69 -15.54
C ALA A 143 17.21 9.71 -14.95
N GLU A 144 17.37 9.31 -13.68
CA GLU A 144 18.67 9.19 -13.01
C GLU A 144 19.49 7.98 -13.52
N LEU A 145 18.82 6.93 -14.00
CA LEU A 145 19.42 5.74 -14.62
C LEU A 145 19.70 5.91 -16.13
N ALA A 146 20.02 7.13 -16.57
CA ALA A 146 20.36 7.42 -17.97
C ALA A 146 21.33 6.38 -18.57
N PRO A 147 21.20 6.04 -19.87
CA PRO A 147 21.79 4.84 -20.43
C PRO A 147 23.31 4.84 -20.25
N ILE A 148 23.82 3.73 -19.72
CA ILE A 148 25.24 3.37 -19.87
C ILE A 148 25.52 3.45 -21.37
N ASP A 149 26.35 4.41 -21.77
CA ASP A 149 26.79 4.54 -23.14
C ASP A 149 27.72 3.36 -23.48
N PHE A 150 27.11 2.26 -23.92
CA PHE A 150 27.79 1.04 -24.34
C PHE A 150 28.70 1.27 -25.55
N THR A 151 28.59 2.38 -26.27
CA THR A 151 29.49 2.69 -27.39
C THR A 151 30.91 3.02 -26.92
N SER A 152 31.08 3.48 -25.68
CA SER A 152 32.39 3.71 -25.07
C SER A 152 33.12 2.43 -24.66
N LEU A 153 32.40 1.31 -24.45
CA LEU A 153 32.98 0.03 -24.02
C LEU A 153 33.50 -0.84 -25.16
N ILE A 154 33.02 -0.65 -26.39
CA ILE A 154 33.36 -1.51 -27.53
C ILE A 154 34.63 -1.03 -28.27
N PHE A 155 35.05 0.23 -28.11
CA PHE A 155 36.17 0.79 -28.85
C PHE A 155 37.56 0.72 -28.16
N SER A 156 37.64 0.18 -26.93
CA SER A 156 38.93 0.07 -26.20
C SER A 156 39.69 -1.24 -26.41
N SER A 157 39.22 -2.16 -27.26
CA SER A 157 39.80 -3.51 -27.38
C SER A 157 40.59 -3.77 -28.66
N SER A 158 40.78 -2.79 -29.53
CA SER A 158 41.49 -2.97 -30.80
C SER A 158 42.76 -2.12 -30.86
N ASN A 159 43.76 -2.45 -30.02
CA ASN A 159 45.14 -2.04 -30.29
C ASN A 159 46.21 -2.91 -29.62
N VAL A 160 46.15 -4.24 -29.79
CA VAL A 160 47.32 -5.11 -29.57
C VAL A 160 47.24 -6.27 -30.55
N LEU A 161 47.92 -6.17 -31.70
CA LEU A 161 48.46 -7.27 -32.49
C LEU A 161 49.15 -6.68 -33.74
N SER A 162 50.43 -6.35 -33.59
CA SER A 162 51.36 -6.23 -34.73
C SER A 162 52.57 -7.08 -34.38
N SER A 163 52.46 -8.37 -34.71
CA SER A 163 53.57 -9.32 -34.70
C SER A 163 53.97 -9.51 -36.16
N GLY A 164 55.12 -8.99 -36.55
CA GLY A 164 55.77 -9.26 -37.82
C GLY A 164 57.14 -9.87 -37.54
N ASP A 165 57.17 -11.18 -37.36
CA ASP A 165 58.42 -11.96 -37.40
C ASP A 165 58.64 -12.41 -38.85
N GLU A 166 59.71 -11.90 -39.46
CA GLU A 166 60.20 -12.31 -40.76
C GLU A 166 60.90 -13.68 -40.63
N ILE A 167 60.40 -14.68 -41.34
CA ILE A 167 61.09 -15.96 -41.53
C ILE A 167 61.95 -15.86 -42.78
N SER A 168 63.25 -16.03 -42.57
CA SER A 168 64.34 -16.10 -43.53
C SER A 168 64.24 -17.37 -44.40
N ASP A 169 64.05 -17.20 -45.71
CA ASP A 169 64.32 -18.25 -46.70
C ASP A 169 65.83 -18.42 -46.90
N SER A 170 66.27 -19.67 -46.82
CA SER A 170 67.64 -20.10 -47.08
C SER A 170 67.63 -20.87 -48.38
N ASP A 171 68.28 -20.35 -49.43
CA ASP A 171 68.65 -21.09 -50.62
C ASP A 171 70.15 -20.94 -50.87
N GLU A 172 70.77 -22.09 -51.19
CA GLU A 172 72.15 -22.38 -51.63
C GLU A 172 73.28 -22.50 -50.58
#